data_AF-A0A180ELN3-F1
#
_entry.id   AF-A0A180ELN3-F1
#
_cell.length_a   1.000
_cell.length_b   1.000
_cell.length_c   1.000
_cell.angle_alpha   90.00
_cell.angle_beta   90.00
_cell.angle_gamma   90.00
#
_symmetry.space_group_name_H-M   'P 1'
#
loop_
_entity.id
_entity.type
_entity.pdbx_description
1 polymer ?
#
loop_
_entity_poly.entity_id
_entity_poly.type
_entity_poly.pdbx_seq_one_letter_code
_entity_poly.pdbx_strand_id
1 'polypeptide(L)'
;MSLSDLNFDSWTTTLSDQLSGKSIYDLDDDLSALPGTQQLPYRVGAYIDEGSYGEMNRYAQAEIERGAEALLFRLYRQPDTAAIRRILKNIDPTVTELHCSLRYPGQDPAELFRDLITYLRAEGIDLSKVRGSIDFDPLLDWSDAPFPPLVRLLSFVNRWMPGFAVLQVNAAGFNNGTDVADAEIALALSKGAAYLKAIQDHGYSPTIAAQHLKFAVTVGTSFHGDVAKLRTLRALWPKVLAEFGVSDTVATQIGAHTDITTMTGDWEENQELLLQQARSMALGGADVAFLTPLEQVDDTPTVRARNYAIDVHRSQGSDADLQAVETQLATVTSALTEAVWSEYQSLVEQGGFATAVEL
;
A
#
# COMPACT_ATOMS: atom_id res chain seq x y z
N MET A 1 -1.65 28.72 9.87
CA MET A 1 -0.23 28.48 10.21
C MET A 1 0.40 27.93 8.94
N SER A 2 1.53 28.44 8.47
CA SER A 2 2.15 27.93 7.24
C SER A 2 2.79 26.56 7.51
N LEU A 3 2.77 25.61 6.56
CA LEU A 3 3.49 24.33 6.69
C LEU A 3 4.99 24.54 6.93
N SER A 4 5.56 25.64 6.43
CA SER A 4 6.95 26.06 6.72
C SER A 4 7.21 26.35 8.21
N ASP A 5 6.17 26.57 9.00
CA ASP A 5 6.26 26.80 10.46
C ASP A 5 6.21 25.48 11.25
N LEU A 6 5.80 24.37 10.59
CA LEU A 6 5.81 23.02 11.14
C LEU A 6 7.13 22.36 10.74
N ASN A 7 8.18 22.55 11.54
CA ASN A 7 9.49 21.96 11.27
C ASN A 7 9.46 20.44 11.57
N PHE A 8 8.96 19.63 10.63
CA PHE A 8 8.86 18.16 10.74
C PHE A 8 10.17 17.50 11.19
N ASP A 9 11.33 18.03 10.77
CA ASP A 9 12.67 17.55 11.13
C ASP A 9 13.13 17.94 12.54
N SER A 10 12.64 19.05 13.12
CA SER A 10 12.93 19.36 14.54
C SER A 10 12.30 18.38 15.51
N TRP A 11 11.35 17.57 15.03
CA TRP A 11 10.66 16.56 15.81
C TRP A 11 11.16 15.12 15.55
N THR A 12 12.04 14.92 14.57
CA THR A 12 12.60 13.59 14.25
C THR A 12 13.76 13.23 15.18
N THR A 13 14.57 14.20 15.61
CA THR A 13 15.82 13.93 16.34
C THR A 13 15.61 13.49 17.78
N THR A 14 14.57 13.98 18.47
CA THR A 14 14.41 13.68 19.91
C THR A 14 13.76 12.32 20.17
N LEU A 15 13.07 11.73 19.17
CA LEU A 15 12.29 10.51 19.34
C LEU A 15 12.97 9.26 18.77
N SER A 16 13.78 9.38 17.70
CA SER A 16 14.65 8.26 17.28
C SER A 16 15.65 7.94 18.39
N ASP A 17 16.21 8.96 19.06
CA ASP A 17 17.09 8.82 20.23
C ASP A 17 16.39 8.24 21.49
N GLN A 18 15.08 8.45 21.65
CA GLN A 18 14.30 7.90 22.77
C GLN A 18 13.82 6.47 22.50
N LEU A 19 13.62 6.10 21.24
CA LEU A 19 13.22 4.75 20.81
C LEU A 19 14.42 3.84 20.50
N SER A 20 15.61 4.39 20.19
CA SER A 20 16.88 3.67 20.01
C SER A 20 17.52 3.23 21.33
N GLY A 21 17.01 3.72 22.47
CA GLY A 21 17.53 3.44 23.81
C GLY A 21 17.48 1.97 24.28
N LYS A 22 17.00 1.04 23.45
CA LYS A 22 17.20 -0.40 23.64
C LYS A 22 17.93 -0.97 22.43
N SER A 23 19.26 -1.05 22.57
CA SER A 23 20.12 -1.88 21.76
C SER A 23 19.52 -3.28 21.59
N ILE A 24 19.17 -3.61 20.35
CA ILE A 24 18.69 -4.95 19.95
C ILE A 24 19.82 -5.99 19.86
N TYR A 25 21.07 -5.60 20.14
CA TYR A 25 22.24 -6.49 20.10
C TYR A 25 22.29 -7.55 21.20
N ASP A 26 21.34 -7.55 22.13
CA ASP A 26 21.20 -8.60 23.15
C ASP A 26 20.17 -9.68 22.78
N LEU A 27 19.64 -9.69 21.55
CA LEU A 27 18.73 -10.74 21.06
C LEU A 27 19.43 -11.76 20.13
N ASP A 28 20.63 -12.18 20.51
CA ASP A 28 21.16 -13.46 20.04
C ASP A 28 20.75 -14.57 21.03
N ASP A 29 20.18 -15.65 20.47
CA ASP A 29 19.90 -16.98 21.03
C ASP A 29 18.56 -17.31 21.74
N ASP A 30 17.55 -16.42 21.81
CA ASP A 30 16.21 -16.88 22.21
C ASP A 30 15.02 -16.14 21.56
N LEU A 31 14.64 -16.59 20.35
CA LEU A 31 13.43 -16.16 19.65
C LEU A 31 12.11 -16.62 20.31
N SER A 32 12.17 -17.38 21.42
CA SER A 32 10.95 -17.83 22.12
C SER A 32 10.34 -16.78 23.05
N ALA A 33 11.03 -15.64 23.24
CA ALA A 33 10.61 -14.57 24.15
C ALA A 33 9.96 -13.36 23.47
N LEU A 34 9.52 -13.46 22.20
CA LEU A 34 8.66 -12.44 21.60
C LEU A 34 7.26 -12.56 22.22
N PRO A 35 6.65 -11.47 22.74
CA PRO A 35 5.31 -11.53 23.29
C PRO A 35 4.34 -12.08 22.24
N GLY A 36 3.73 -13.21 22.58
CA GLY A 36 2.79 -13.88 21.70
C GLY A 36 1.59 -13.00 21.35
N THR A 37 1.14 -13.13 20.11
CA THR A 37 -0.25 -12.86 19.67
C THR A 37 -0.81 -11.46 19.94
N GLN A 38 -0.07 -10.39 19.65
CA GLN A 38 -0.76 -9.13 19.36
C GLN A 38 -1.25 -9.20 17.92
N GLN A 39 -2.57 -9.17 17.72
CA GLN A 39 -3.14 -9.09 16.37
C GLN A 39 -2.67 -7.77 15.76
N LEU A 40 -1.93 -7.86 14.65
CA LEU A 40 -1.42 -6.67 13.97
C LEU A 40 -2.57 -5.83 13.41
N PRO A 41 -2.45 -4.50 13.38
CA PRO A 41 -3.49 -3.61 12.86
C PRO A 41 -3.65 -3.71 11.34
N TYR A 42 -2.71 -4.38 10.66
CA TYR A 42 -2.68 -4.60 9.21
C TYR A 42 -2.31 -6.05 8.90
N ARG A 43 -2.45 -6.43 7.63
CA ARG A 43 -1.93 -7.70 7.10
C ARG A 43 -0.46 -7.58 6.72
N VAL A 44 0.33 -8.58 7.06
CA VAL A 44 1.77 -8.63 6.75
C VAL A 44 1.98 -8.89 5.25
N GLY A 45 2.55 -7.93 4.54
CA GLY A 45 2.82 -7.99 3.13
C GLY A 45 4.28 -8.35 2.81
N ALA A 46 4.49 -9.23 1.82
CA ALA A 46 5.81 -9.55 1.29
C ALA A 46 5.90 -9.29 -0.21
N TYR A 47 7.05 -8.76 -0.66
CA TYR A 47 7.34 -8.59 -2.08
C TYR A 47 7.83 -9.91 -2.69
N ILE A 48 7.24 -10.29 -3.82
CA ILE A 48 7.69 -11.42 -4.64
C ILE A 48 8.20 -10.85 -5.95
N ASP A 49 9.51 -10.70 -6.00
CA ASP A 49 10.25 -10.13 -7.13
C ASP A 49 10.51 -11.14 -8.25
N GLU A 50 11.23 -10.67 -9.28
CA GLU A 50 11.48 -11.39 -10.52
C GLU A 50 12.23 -12.72 -10.34
N GLY A 51 12.01 -13.62 -11.29
CA GLY A 51 12.65 -14.92 -11.35
C GLY A 51 11.89 -15.86 -12.28
N SER A 52 12.34 -17.11 -12.33
CA SER A 52 11.52 -18.18 -12.90
C SER A 52 10.24 -18.37 -12.07
N TYR A 53 9.16 -18.83 -12.68
CA TYR A 53 7.90 -19.09 -11.94
C TYR A 53 8.07 -20.09 -10.79
N GLY A 54 9.07 -20.97 -10.86
CA GLY A 54 9.41 -21.89 -9.77
C GLY A 54 10.16 -21.21 -8.62
N GLU A 55 10.96 -20.18 -8.89
CA GLU A 55 11.59 -19.36 -7.86
C GLU A 55 10.56 -18.47 -7.17
N MET A 56 9.70 -17.80 -7.93
CA MET A 56 8.59 -17.01 -7.39
C MET A 56 7.71 -17.84 -6.44
N ASN A 57 7.35 -19.07 -6.84
CA ASN A 57 6.56 -19.99 -6.01
C ASN A 57 7.28 -20.40 -4.72
N ARG A 58 8.59 -20.70 -4.81
CA ARG A 58 9.41 -21.09 -3.66
C ARG A 58 9.54 -19.93 -2.68
N TYR A 59 9.76 -18.72 -3.19
CA TYR A 59 9.85 -17.52 -2.37
C TYR A 59 8.51 -17.21 -1.70
N ALA A 60 7.42 -17.24 -2.45
CA ALA A 60 6.09 -16.97 -1.90
C ALA A 60 5.71 -17.95 -0.76
N GLN A 61 5.99 -19.25 -0.91
CA GLN A 61 5.79 -20.21 0.19
C GLN A 61 6.67 -19.91 1.40
N ALA A 62 7.94 -19.55 1.20
CA ALA A 62 8.84 -19.21 2.30
C ALA A 62 8.39 -17.97 3.08
N GLU A 63 7.84 -16.95 2.41
CA GLU A 63 7.29 -15.77 3.08
C GLU A 63 6.00 -16.11 3.84
N ILE A 64 5.10 -16.95 3.28
CA ILE A 64 3.89 -17.41 3.97
C ILE A 64 4.24 -18.21 5.24
N GLU A 65 5.20 -19.14 5.14
CA GLU A 65 5.66 -19.94 6.30
C GLU A 65 6.17 -19.08 7.45
N ARG A 66 6.63 -17.86 7.15
CA ARG A 66 7.12 -16.89 8.14
C ARG A 66 6.04 -15.97 8.67
N GLY A 67 4.86 -15.97 8.08
CA GLY A 67 3.72 -15.18 8.53
C GLY A 67 3.29 -14.07 7.57
N ALA A 68 3.76 -14.06 6.32
CA ALA A 68 3.18 -13.19 5.31
C ALA A 68 1.73 -13.61 5.02
N GLU A 69 0.82 -12.65 5.09
CA GLU A 69 -0.62 -12.80 4.83
C GLU A 69 -1.01 -12.26 3.46
N ALA A 70 -0.19 -11.38 2.89
CA ALA A 70 -0.38 -10.76 1.60
C ALA A 70 0.89 -10.85 0.75
N LEU A 71 0.77 -11.26 -0.50
CA LEU A 71 1.89 -11.38 -1.44
C LEU A 71 1.73 -10.36 -2.55
N LEU A 72 2.74 -9.52 -2.77
CA LEU A 72 2.81 -8.61 -3.93
C LEU A 72 3.75 -9.17 -4.98
N PHE A 73 3.19 -9.76 -6.02
CA PHE A 73 3.92 -10.22 -7.20
C PHE A 73 4.26 -9.03 -8.11
N ARG A 74 5.55 -8.73 -8.27
CA ARG A 74 6.02 -7.75 -9.27
C ARG A 74 6.26 -8.48 -10.58
N LEU A 75 5.34 -8.31 -11.53
CA LEU A 75 5.32 -9.04 -12.79
C LEU A 75 5.96 -8.21 -13.91
N TYR A 76 7.02 -8.73 -14.52
CA TYR A 76 7.73 -8.12 -15.65
C TYR A 76 7.37 -8.75 -17.01
N ARG A 77 6.41 -9.68 -17.01
CA ARG A 77 5.79 -10.27 -18.19
C ARG A 77 4.42 -10.81 -17.82
N GLN A 78 3.50 -10.84 -18.79
CA GLN A 78 2.17 -11.45 -18.62
C GLN A 78 2.29 -12.97 -18.38
N PRO A 79 1.90 -13.49 -17.20
CA PRO A 79 1.82 -14.92 -16.98
C PRO A 79 0.53 -15.49 -17.60
N ASP A 80 0.64 -16.60 -18.32
CA ASP A 80 -0.54 -17.36 -18.75
C ASP A 80 -1.11 -18.22 -17.60
N THR A 81 -2.24 -18.90 -17.83
CA THR A 81 -2.86 -19.77 -16.82
C THR A 81 -1.92 -20.87 -16.30
N ALA A 82 -1.02 -21.39 -17.14
CA ALA A 82 -0.08 -22.44 -16.74
C ALA A 82 1.04 -21.87 -15.85
N ALA A 83 1.50 -20.67 -16.14
CA ALA A 83 2.41 -19.90 -15.31
C ALA A 83 1.79 -19.56 -13.96
N ILE A 84 0.56 -19.05 -13.93
CA ILE A 84 -0.17 -18.77 -12.68
C ILE A 84 -0.28 -20.03 -11.83
N ARG A 85 -0.65 -21.18 -12.42
CA ARG A 85 -0.68 -22.48 -11.73
C ARG A 85 0.66 -22.85 -11.12
N ARG A 86 1.78 -22.53 -11.78
CA ARG A 86 3.14 -22.77 -11.25
C ARG A 86 3.49 -21.82 -10.11
N ILE A 87 3.16 -20.53 -10.25
CA ILE A 87 3.42 -19.49 -9.24
C ILE A 87 2.64 -19.78 -7.95
N LEU A 88 1.37 -20.16 -8.08
CA LEU A 88 0.46 -20.36 -6.95
C LEU A 88 0.37 -21.82 -6.45
N LYS A 89 1.27 -22.69 -6.91
CA LYS A 89 1.29 -24.09 -6.47
C LYS A 89 1.46 -24.16 -4.94
N ASN A 90 0.56 -24.88 -4.26
CA ASN A 90 0.52 -25.02 -2.79
C ASN A 90 0.29 -23.71 -2.02
N ILE A 91 -0.21 -22.66 -2.67
CA ILE A 91 -0.63 -21.42 -2.01
C ILE A 91 -2.15 -21.39 -2.07
N ASP A 92 -2.83 -21.13 -0.94
CA ASP A 92 -4.29 -21.01 -0.88
C ASP A 92 -4.72 -19.54 -1.04
N PRO A 93 -5.30 -19.13 -2.19
CA PRO A 93 -5.72 -17.76 -2.43
C PRO A 93 -6.91 -17.30 -1.57
N THR A 94 -7.53 -18.20 -0.82
CA THR A 94 -8.61 -17.86 0.14
C THR A 94 -8.08 -17.50 1.53
N VAL A 95 -6.80 -17.78 1.78
CA VAL A 95 -6.10 -17.47 3.03
C VAL A 95 -5.06 -16.36 2.82
N THR A 96 -4.32 -16.41 1.70
CA THR A 96 -3.28 -15.43 1.36
C THR A 96 -3.80 -14.43 0.33
N GLU A 97 -3.67 -13.13 0.62
CA GLU A 97 -4.08 -12.07 -0.32
C GLU A 97 -3.11 -12.00 -1.51
N LEU A 98 -3.67 -11.87 -2.72
CA LEU A 98 -2.91 -11.85 -3.97
C LEU A 98 -2.87 -10.43 -4.55
N HIS A 99 -1.72 -9.77 -4.44
CA HIS A 99 -1.48 -8.48 -5.06
C HIS A 99 -0.55 -8.60 -6.27
N CYS A 100 -0.81 -7.84 -7.33
CA CYS A 100 0.02 -7.83 -8.53
C CYS A 100 0.36 -6.39 -8.91
N SER A 101 1.65 -6.11 -9.09
CA SER A 101 2.15 -4.87 -9.73
C SER A 101 2.67 -5.23 -11.11
N LEU A 102 2.16 -4.56 -12.14
CA LEU A 102 2.52 -4.81 -13.54
C LEU A 102 3.66 -3.86 -13.93
N ARG A 103 4.75 -4.42 -14.45
CA ARG A 103 5.99 -3.69 -14.78
C ARG A 103 6.49 -4.07 -16.17
N TYR A 104 5.58 -4.10 -17.15
CA TYR A 104 5.94 -4.42 -18.53
C TYR A 104 5.16 -3.58 -19.55
N PRO A 105 5.75 -3.27 -20.73
CA PRO A 105 5.07 -2.50 -21.76
C PRO A 105 3.81 -3.18 -22.27
N GLY A 106 2.75 -2.39 -22.51
CA GLY A 106 1.47 -2.90 -23.04
C GLY A 106 0.71 -3.76 -22.04
N GLN A 107 0.93 -3.56 -20.73
CA GLN A 107 0.20 -4.25 -19.68
C GLN A 107 -1.32 -4.09 -19.82
N ASP A 108 -2.01 -5.22 -19.88
CA ASP A 108 -3.47 -5.27 -19.82
C ASP A 108 -3.89 -6.02 -18.55
N PRO A 109 -4.27 -5.29 -17.49
CA PRO A 109 -4.80 -5.87 -16.26
C PRO A 109 -5.98 -6.82 -16.50
N ALA A 110 -6.78 -6.61 -17.55
CA ALA A 110 -7.88 -7.49 -17.88
C ALA A 110 -7.39 -8.87 -18.36
N GLU A 111 -6.25 -8.95 -19.04
CA GLU A 111 -5.65 -10.23 -19.44
C GLU A 111 -5.12 -11.01 -18.24
N LEU A 112 -4.37 -10.36 -17.36
CA LEU A 112 -3.90 -11.00 -16.12
C LEU A 112 -5.09 -11.48 -15.29
N PHE A 113 -6.09 -10.63 -15.12
CA PHE A 113 -7.27 -10.98 -14.37
C PHE A 113 -8.04 -12.14 -15.01
N ARG A 114 -8.20 -12.16 -16.34
CA ARG A 114 -8.79 -13.29 -17.08
C ARG A 114 -8.07 -14.60 -16.78
N ASP A 115 -6.74 -14.59 -16.87
CA ASP A 115 -5.95 -15.81 -16.69
C ASP A 115 -5.95 -16.28 -15.23
N LEU A 116 -5.99 -15.34 -14.27
CA LEU A 116 -6.18 -15.61 -12.84
C LEU A 116 -7.55 -16.24 -12.57
N ILE A 117 -8.65 -15.66 -13.08
CA ILE A 117 -10.00 -16.22 -12.91
C ILE A 117 -10.11 -17.62 -13.52
N THR A 118 -9.48 -17.83 -14.68
CA THR A 118 -9.47 -19.14 -15.35
C THR A 118 -8.79 -20.17 -14.47
N TYR A 119 -7.64 -19.82 -13.86
CA TYR A 119 -6.97 -20.66 -12.88
C TYR A 119 -7.84 -20.93 -11.65
N LEU A 120 -8.36 -19.89 -10.99
CA LEU A 120 -9.13 -20.01 -9.75
C LEU A 120 -10.37 -20.91 -9.93
N ARG A 121 -11.08 -20.76 -11.05
CA ARG A 121 -12.23 -21.61 -11.39
C ARG A 121 -11.82 -23.05 -11.69
N ALA A 122 -10.71 -23.25 -12.39
CA ALA A 122 -10.21 -24.60 -12.69
C ALA A 122 -9.82 -25.37 -11.41
N GLU A 123 -9.33 -24.66 -10.39
CA GLU A 123 -9.01 -25.23 -9.07
C GLU A 123 -10.23 -25.34 -8.14
N GLY A 124 -11.41 -24.89 -8.57
CA GLY A 124 -12.62 -24.92 -7.74
C GLY A 124 -12.61 -23.95 -6.56
N ILE A 125 -11.81 -22.88 -6.63
CA ILE A 125 -11.68 -21.88 -5.57
C ILE A 125 -12.90 -20.96 -5.58
N ASP A 126 -13.47 -20.73 -4.38
CA ASP A 126 -14.56 -19.78 -4.18
C ASP A 126 -14.03 -18.34 -4.33
N LEU A 127 -14.38 -17.72 -5.46
CA LEU A 127 -13.98 -16.36 -5.81
C LEU A 127 -14.38 -15.34 -4.75
N SER A 128 -15.46 -15.57 -4.01
CA SER A 128 -15.94 -14.60 -3.00
C SER A 128 -15.01 -14.46 -1.80
N LYS A 129 -14.11 -15.44 -1.60
CA LYS A 129 -13.11 -15.47 -0.52
C LYS A 129 -11.75 -14.95 -0.94
N VAL A 130 -11.53 -14.76 -2.24
CA VAL A 130 -10.23 -14.29 -2.74
C VAL A 130 -10.14 -12.79 -2.54
N ARG A 131 -9.04 -12.36 -1.91
CA ARG A 131 -8.73 -10.96 -1.62
C ARG A 131 -7.42 -10.59 -2.27
N GLY A 132 -7.25 -9.31 -2.57
CA GLY A 132 -6.04 -8.85 -3.24
C GLY A 132 -6.23 -7.58 -4.04
N SER A 133 -5.23 -7.27 -4.87
CA SER A 133 -5.34 -6.16 -5.82
C SER A 133 -4.56 -6.38 -7.10
N ILE A 134 -4.99 -5.76 -8.18
CA ILE A 134 -4.12 -5.52 -9.34
C ILE A 134 -3.88 -4.02 -9.43
N ASP A 135 -2.62 -3.66 -9.56
CA ASP A 135 -2.16 -2.31 -9.87
C ASP A 135 -2.63 -1.94 -11.27
N PHE A 136 -3.81 -1.31 -11.33
CA PHE A 136 -4.37 -0.78 -12.56
C PHE A 136 -4.70 0.70 -12.38
N ASP A 137 -3.99 1.52 -13.14
CA ASP A 137 -4.08 2.96 -13.12
C ASP A 137 -4.48 3.49 -14.51
N PRO A 138 -5.78 3.51 -14.83
CA PRO A 138 -6.25 3.82 -16.19
C PRO A 138 -5.94 5.25 -16.65
N LEU A 139 -5.64 6.17 -15.72
CA LEU A 139 -5.37 7.59 -16.05
C LEU A 139 -3.88 7.91 -16.21
N LEU A 140 -2.96 7.08 -15.71
CA LEU A 140 -1.53 7.22 -16.00
C LEU A 140 -1.06 6.32 -17.14
N ASP A 141 -1.55 5.09 -17.18
CA ASP A 141 -0.94 4.07 -18.05
C ASP A 141 -1.38 4.21 -19.53
N TRP A 142 -2.47 4.94 -19.82
CA TRP A 142 -3.16 4.93 -21.11
C TRP A 142 -3.49 6.35 -21.59
N SER A 143 -3.22 6.64 -22.87
CA SER A 143 -3.65 7.90 -23.50
C SER A 143 -5.18 7.98 -23.66
N ASP A 144 -5.80 6.85 -23.98
CA ASP A 144 -7.25 6.66 -24.01
C ASP A 144 -7.60 5.53 -23.03
N ALA A 145 -8.07 5.87 -21.84
CA ALA A 145 -8.40 4.89 -20.81
C ALA A 145 -9.49 3.89 -21.30
N PRO A 146 -9.34 2.58 -21.02
CA PRO A 146 -10.26 1.55 -21.50
C PRO A 146 -11.49 1.43 -20.61
N PHE A 147 -12.32 2.46 -20.59
CA PHE A 147 -13.50 2.51 -19.72
C PHE A 147 -14.46 1.33 -19.90
N PRO A 148 -14.83 0.89 -21.13
CA PRO A 148 -15.78 -0.23 -21.25
C PRO A 148 -15.24 -1.57 -20.71
N PRO A 149 -13.98 -2.00 -20.98
CA PRO A 149 -13.37 -3.14 -20.29
C PRO A 149 -13.28 -2.98 -18.77
N LEU A 150 -12.86 -1.79 -18.29
CA LEU A 150 -12.74 -1.49 -16.87
C LEU A 150 -14.08 -1.66 -16.13
N VAL A 151 -15.17 -1.14 -16.70
CA VAL A 151 -16.48 -1.25 -16.07
C VAL A 151 -16.97 -2.71 -16.03
N ARG A 152 -16.69 -3.50 -17.08
CA ARG A 152 -16.99 -4.94 -17.06
C ARG A 152 -16.22 -5.65 -15.96
N LEU A 153 -14.96 -5.30 -15.77
CA LEU A 153 -14.12 -5.83 -14.71
C LEU A 153 -14.66 -5.44 -13.32
N LEU A 154 -14.96 -4.16 -13.09
CA LEU A 154 -15.57 -3.64 -11.86
C LEU A 154 -16.89 -4.34 -11.53
N SER A 155 -17.77 -4.49 -12.53
CA SER A 155 -19.04 -5.21 -12.36
C SER A 155 -18.84 -6.68 -12.01
N PHE A 156 -17.79 -7.31 -12.56
CA PHE A 156 -17.44 -8.69 -12.26
C PHE A 156 -16.93 -8.84 -10.82
N VAL A 157 -15.95 -8.02 -10.40
CA VAL A 157 -15.39 -8.10 -9.05
C VAL A 157 -16.42 -7.76 -7.99
N ASN A 158 -17.27 -6.76 -8.21
CA ASN A 158 -18.35 -6.42 -7.28
C ASN A 158 -19.32 -7.58 -7.05
N ARG A 159 -19.56 -8.40 -8.07
CA ARG A 159 -20.48 -9.54 -7.96
C ARG A 159 -19.83 -10.80 -7.41
N TRP A 160 -18.59 -11.09 -7.79
CA TRP A 160 -17.97 -12.41 -7.59
C TRP A 160 -16.72 -12.39 -6.71
N MET A 161 -16.06 -11.24 -6.55
CA MET A 161 -14.81 -11.06 -5.79
C MET A 161 -14.84 -9.74 -5.01
N PRO A 162 -15.78 -9.58 -4.06
CA PRO A 162 -15.98 -8.31 -3.35
C PRO A 162 -14.76 -7.83 -2.57
N GLY A 163 -13.82 -8.74 -2.22
CA GLY A 163 -12.58 -8.42 -1.53
C GLY A 163 -11.40 -8.06 -2.43
N PHE A 164 -11.59 -7.93 -3.75
CA PHE A 164 -10.51 -7.74 -4.71
C PHE A 164 -10.53 -6.34 -5.34
N ALA A 165 -9.47 -5.55 -5.17
CA ALA A 165 -9.35 -4.23 -5.77
C ALA A 165 -8.76 -4.29 -7.19
N VAL A 166 -9.33 -3.54 -8.11
CA VAL A 166 -8.90 -3.49 -9.53
C VAL A 166 -8.65 -2.06 -10.01
N LEU A 167 -8.70 -1.10 -9.10
CA LEU A 167 -8.25 0.27 -9.31
C LEU A 167 -7.21 0.57 -8.24
N GLN A 168 -6.08 1.12 -8.65
CA GLN A 168 -5.06 1.59 -7.73
C GLN A 168 -4.71 3.05 -8.00
N VAL A 169 -4.58 3.82 -6.91
CA VAL A 169 -3.98 5.15 -6.92
C VAL A 169 -2.61 5.03 -6.27
N ASN A 170 -1.55 5.19 -7.07
CA ASN A 170 -0.17 5.17 -6.59
C ASN A 170 0.28 6.59 -6.20
N ALA A 171 0.27 6.91 -4.90
CA ALA A 171 0.64 8.24 -4.42
C ALA A 171 2.12 8.58 -4.66
N ALA A 172 2.98 7.57 -4.60
CA ALA A 172 4.42 7.68 -4.88
C ALA A 172 4.74 8.23 -6.28
N GLY A 173 3.81 8.09 -7.24
CA GLY A 173 3.99 8.59 -8.60
C GLY A 173 3.91 10.12 -8.72
N PHE A 174 3.41 10.82 -7.70
CA PHE A 174 3.31 12.28 -7.70
C PHE A 174 4.54 12.92 -7.06
N ASN A 175 4.92 12.42 -5.89
CA ASN A 175 6.16 12.77 -5.21
C ASN A 175 6.43 11.78 -4.07
N ASN A 176 7.66 11.79 -3.55
CA ASN A 176 8.09 10.91 -2.48
C ASN A 176 8.92 11.71 -1.47
N GLY A 177 8.25 12.40 -0.55
CA GLY A 177 8.88 13.22 0.47
C GLY A 177 7.87 13.97 1.33
N THR A 178 8.23 14.31 2.58
CA THR A 178 7.30 14.97 3.51
C THR A 178 7.09 16.46 3.26
N ASP A 179 8.04 17.13 2.62
CA ASP A 179 7.98 18.57 2.32
C ASP A 179 6.83 18.96 1.36
N VAL A 180 6.23 17.95 0.74
CA VAL A 180 5.19 18.02 -0.28
C VAL A 180 4.11 16.97 -0.04
N ALA A 181 4.00 16.49 1.21
CA ALA A 181 3.03 15.48 1.62
C ALA A 181 1.59 15.95 1.40
N ASP A 182 1.34 17.25 1.50
CA ASP A 182 0.04 17.86 1.23
C ASP A 182 -0.36 17.71 -0.24
N ALA A 183 0.54 18.08 -1.16
CA ALA A 183 0.34 17.93 -2.60
C ALA A 183 0.21 16.45 -3.02
N GLU A 184 1.06 15.56 -2.48
CA GLU A 184 1.01 14.12 -2.76
C GLU A 184 -0.37 13.52 -2.45
N ILE A 185 -0.89 13.77 -1.24
CA ILE A 185 -2.18 13.22 -0.83
C ILE A 185 -3.34 13.94 -1.52
N ALA A 186 -3.24 15.25 -1.78
CA ALA A 186 -4.26 15.99 -2.53
C ALA A 186 -4.40 15.49 -3.97
N LEU A 187 -3.28 15.23 -4.65
CA LEU A 187 -3.25 14.63 -5.99
C LEU A 187 -3.80 13.19 -5.96
N ALA A 188 -3.47 12.40 -4.94
CA ALA A 188 -4.04 11.06 -4.79
C ALA A 188 -5.57 11.09 -4.62
N LEU A 189 -6.10 11.98 -3.78
CA LEU A 189 -7.55 12.18 -3.60
C LEU A 189 -8.20 12.66 -4.90
N SER A 190 -7.60 13.64 -5.57
CA SER A 190 -8.08 14.19 -6.85
C SER A 190 -8.13 13.13 -7.94
N LYS A 191 -7.13 12.24 -8.00
CA LYS A 191 -7.12 11.12 -8.93
C LYS A 191 -8.18 10.08 -8.63
N GLY A 192 -8.36 9.75 -7.35
CA GLY A 192 -9.47 8.90 -6.91
C GLY A 192 -10.82 9.48 -7.35
N ALA A 193 -11.04 10.78 -7.14
CA ALA A 193 -12.24 11.50 -7.58
C ALA A 193 -12.41 11.45 -9.11
N ALA A 194 -11.32 11.58 -9.88
CA ALA A 194 -11.36 11.47 -11.33
C ALA A 194 -11.82 10.08 -11.80
N TYR A 195 -11.40 8.99 -11.13
CA TYR A 195 -11.93 7.65 -11.42
C TYR A 195 -13.44 7.56 -11.15
N LEU A 196 -13.92 8.08 -10.00
CA LEU A 196 -15.34 8.06 -9.66
C LEU A 196 -16.16 8.84 -10.69
N LYS A 197 -15.69 10.04 -11.06
CA LYS A 197 -16.32 10.89 -12.06
C LYS A 197 -16.41 10.20 -13.42
N ALA A 198 -15.32 9.61 -13.87
CA ALA A 198 -15.29 8.96 -15.17
C ALA A 198 -16.22 7.73 -15.23
N ILE A 199 -16.31 6.95 -14.15
CA ILE A 199 -17.26 5.84 -14.04
C ILE A 199 -18.72 6.34 -14.04
N GLN A 200 -18.98 7.44 -13.34
CA GLN A 200 -20.30 8.09 -13.32
C GLN A 200 -20.70 8.63 -14.70
N ASP A 201 -19.77 9.23 -15.44
CA ASP A 201 -20.02 9.75 -16.79
C ASP A 201 -20.35 8.66 -17.81
N HIS A 202 -19.86 7.43 -17.56
CA HIS A 202 -20.23 6.25 -18.34
C HIS A 202 -21.55 5.60 -17.87
N GLY A 203 -22.26 6.20 -16.91
CA GLY A 203 -23.57 5.74 -16.45
C GLY A 203 -23.54 4.65 -15.37
N TYR A 204 -22.40 4.49 -14.68
CA TYR A 204 -22.23 3.47 -13.64
C TYR A 204 -22.13 4.10 -12.25
N SER A 205 -22.45 3.32 -11.21
CA SER A 205 -22.42 3.82 -9.83
C SER A 205 -20.98 4.05 -9.36
N PRO A 206 -20.64 5.25 -8.83
CA PRO A 206 -19.32 5.52 -8.26
C PRO A 206 -19.01 4.63 -7.05
N THR A 207 -20.04 4.11 -6.37
CA THR A 207 -19.89 3.18 -5.24
C THR A 207 -19.11 1.92 -5.63
N ILE A 208 -19.33 1.39 -6.85
CA ILE A 208 -18.62 0.20 -7.32
C ILE A 208 -17.13 0.50 -7.49
N ALA A 209 -16.79 1.66 -8.06
CA ALA A 209 -15.41 2.07 -8.20
C ALA A 209 -14.75 2.28 -6.83
N ALA A 210 -15.45 2.96 -5.90
CA ALA A 210 -14.97 3.21 -4.55
C ALA A 210 -14.69 1.91 -3.75
N GLN A 211 -15.54 0.88 -3.88
CA GLN A 211 -15.36 -0.41 -3.20
C GLN A 211 -14.14 -1.21 -3.69
N HIS A 212 -13.70 -0.95 -4.92
CA HIS A 212 -12.63 -1.68 -5.58
C HIS A 212 -11.39 -0.81 -5.87
N LEU A 213 -11.31 0.34 -5.19
CA LEU A 213 -10.18 1.26 -5.25
C LEU A 213 -9.29 1.09 -4.03
N LYS A 214 -7.99 0.94 -4.28
CA LYS A 214 -6.94 0.89 -3.27
C LYS A 214 -5.98 2.06 -3.46
N PHE A 215 -5.55 2.68 -2.36
CA PHE A 215 -4.43 3.61 -2.37
C PHE A 215 -3.13 2.87 -2.04
N ALA A 216 -2.08 3.11 -2.81
CA ALA A 216 -0.72 2.70 -2.49
C ALA A 216 0.08 3.95 -2.05
N VAL A 217 0.58 3.94 -0.82
CA VAL A 217 1.27 5.08 -0.20
C VAL A 217 2.67 4.65 0.22
N THR A 218 3.67 5.45 -0.14
CA THR A 218 5.05 5.23 0.29
C THR A 218 5.30 5.83 1.67
N VAL A 219 6.02 5.09 2.50
CA VAL A 219 6.45 5.45 3.85
C VAL A 219 7.97 5.57 3.82
N GLY A 220 8.49 6.77 4.09
CA GLY A 220 9.89 7.11 3.95
C GLY A 220 10.62 7.16 5.30
N THR A 221 11.31 8.27 5.56
CA THR A 221 12.18 8.47 6.73
C THR A 221 11.53 9.30 7.84
N SER A 222 10.30 9.79 7.67
CA SER A 222 9.69 10.72 8.62
C SER A 222 8.53 10.09 9.37
N PHE A 223 8.81 9.59 10.58
CA PHE A 223 7.80 8.93 11.41
C PHE A 223 6.49 9.72 11.55
N HIS A 224 6.56 10.99 11.96
CA HIS A 224 5.36 11.81 12.18
C HIS A 224 4.66 12.16 10.86
N GLY A 225 5.44 12.48 9.82
CA GLY A 225 4.90 12.83 8.52
C GLY A 225 4.19 11.65 7.85
N ASP A 226 4.81 10.47 7.87
CA ASP A 226 4.25 9.27 7.25
C ASP A 226 2.99 8.76 7.98
N VAL A 227 2.98 8.81 9.32
CA VAL A 227 1.75 8.53 10.09
C VAL A 227 0.65 9.54 9.73
N ALA A 228 0.99 10.83 9.68
CA ALA A 228 0.03 11.88 9.35
C ALA A 228 -0.51 11.73 7.92
N LYS A 229 0.31 11.36 6.93
CA LYS A 229 -0.11 11.09 5.54
C LYS A 229 -1.20 10.02 5.49
N LEU A 230 -0.94 8.87 6.11
CA LEU A 230 -1.85 7.73 6.11
C LEU A 230 -3.17 8.07 6.83
N ARG A 231 -3.10 8.73 8.01
CA ARG A 231 -4.28 9.18 8.76
C ARG A 231 -5.10 10.22 7.98
N THR A 232 -4.42 11.18 7.36
CA THR A 232 -5.05 12.25 6.56
C THR A 232 -5.80 11.67 5.37
N LEU A 233 -5.17 10.77 4.60
CA LEU A 233 -5.81 10.09 3.48
C LEU A 233 -7.07 9.33 3.93
N ARG A 234 -6.95 8.57 5.03
CA ARG A 234 -8.08 7.82 5.61
C ARG A 234 -9.22 8.74 6.07
N ALA A 235 -8.91 9.92 6.61
CA ALA A 235 -9.88 10.88 7.09
C ALA A 235 -10.58 11.67 5.96
N LEU A 236 -9.88 11.96 4.87
CA LEU A 236 -10.39 12.79 3.78
C LEU A 236 -11.08 11.99 2.67
N TRP A 237 -10.68 10.74 2.42
CA TRP A 237 -11.32 9.95 1.36
C TRP A 237 -12.84 9.80 1.53
N PRO A 238 -13.40 9.55 2.74
CA PRO A 238 -14.85 9.52 2.94
C PRO A 238 -15.55 10.86 2.62
N LYS A 239 -14.86 12.00 2.80
CA LYS A 239 -15.39 13.30 2.42
C LYS A 239 -15.49 13.44 0.91
N VAL A 240 -14.46 13.00 0.19
CA VAL A 240 -14.48 12.94 -1.28
C VAL A 240 -15.59 12.00 -1.76
N LEU A 241 -15.72 10.81 -1.18
CA LEU A 241 -16.79 9.86 -1.50
C LEU A 241 -18.20 10.47 -1.36
N ALA A 242 -18.41 11.30 -0.34
CA ALA A 242 -19.69 11.96 -0.11
C ALA A 242 -20.06 12.95 -1.24
N GLU A 243 -19.09 13.59 -1.89
CA GLU A 243 -19.30 14.45 -3.07
C GLU A 243 -19.90 13.68 -4.26
N PHE A 244 -19.64 12.37 -4.34
CA PHE A 244 -20.17 11.46 -5.35
C PHE A 244 -21.41 10.68 -4.87
N GLY A 245 -21.96 11.01 -3.69
CA GLY A 245 -23.10 10.30 -3.10
C GLY A 245 -22.80 8.87 -2.67
N VAL A 246 -21.53 8.53 -2.45
CA VAL A 246 -21.10 7.22 -1.94
C VAL A 246 -21.18 7.22 -0.41
N SER A 247 -21.69 6.14 0.17
CA SER A 247 -21.80 6.01 1.64
C SER A 247 -20.42 5.89 2.29
N ASP A 248 -20.32 6.47 3.49
CA ASP A 248 -19.23 6.33 4.46
C ASP A 248 -18.93 4.89 4.91
N THR A 249 -19.81 3.93 4.62
CA THR A 249 -19.60 2.50 4.88
C THR A 249 -18.58 1.86 3.94
N VAL A 250 -18.24 2.52 2.82
CA VAL A 250 -17.17 2.06 1.93
C VAL A 250 -15.83 2.33 2.59
N ALA A 251 -15.12 1.26 2.96
CA ALA A 251 -13.84 1.36 3.64
C ALA A 251 -12.74 1.88 2.70
N THR A 252 -11.95 2.85 3.18
CA THR A 252 -10.69 3.26 2.53
C THR A 252 -9.68 2.12 2.64
N GLN A 253 -9.17 1.62 1.51
CA GLN A 253 -8.13 0.60 1.46
C GLN A 253 -6.75 1.23 1.21
N ILE A 254 -5.80 1.01 2.12
CA ILE A 254 -4.44 1.59 2.05
C ILE A 254 -3.38 0.49 2.10
N GLY A 255 -2.69 0.24 0.98
CA GLY A 255 -1.42 -0.49 0.96
C GLY A 255 -0.27 0.45 1.23
N ALA A 256 0.44 0.27 2.34
CA ALA A 256 1.62 1.06 2.65
C ALA A 256 2.88 0.31 2.23
N HIS A 257 3.83 1.02 1.63
CA HIS A 257 5.04 0.46 1.04
C HIS A 257 6.26 1.19 1.58
N THR A 258 7.31 0.46 1.97
CA THR A 258 8.60 1.08 2.26
C THR A 258 9.12 1.82 1.04
N ASP A 259 9.64 3.02 1.25
CA ASP A 259 10.50 3.69 0.30
C ASP A 259 11.86 2.99 0.19
N ILE A 260 12.03 2.15 -0.83
CA ILE A 260 13.30 1.46 -1.05
C ILE A 260 14.46 2.42 -1.34
N THR A 261 14.19 3.65 -1.79
CA THR A 261 15.24 4.65 -2.08
C THR A 261 15.90 5.23 -0.84
N THR A 262 15.29 4.98 0.33
CA THR A 262 15.82 5.39 1.64
C THR A 262 16.78 4.36 2.25
N MET A 263 16.84 3.14 1.71
CA MET A 263 17.74 2.10 2.18
C MET A 263 19.19 2.41 1.78
N THR A 264 20.13 2.27 2.71
CA THR A 264 21.57 2.46 2.48
C THR A 264 22.30 1.11 2.44
N GLY A 265 23.63 1.13 2.32
CA GLY A 265 24.45 -0.06 2.49
C GLY A 265 24.71 -0.43 3.96
N ASP A 266 24.22 0.37 4.91
CA ASP A 266 24.39 0.15 6.34
C ASP A 266 23.24 -0.69 6.90
N TRP A 267 23.57 -1.89 7.39
CA TRP A 267 22.60 -2.82 7.93
C TRP A 267 21.90 -2.28 9.17
N GLU A 268 22.65 -1.62 10.07
CA GLU A 268 22.11 -1.16 11.36
C GLU A 268 21.16 0.02 11.14
N GLU A 269 21.53 0.93 10.24
CA GLU A 269 20.67 2.05 9.82
C GLU A 269 19.36 1.55 9.19
N ASN A 270 19.44 0.58 8.26
CA ASN A 270 18.25 0.02 7.61
C ASN A 270 17.35 -0.73 8.59
N GLN A 271 17.92 -1.35 9.64
CA GLN A 271 17.15 -2.00 10.70
C GLN A 271 16.28 -1.00 11.46
N GLU A 272 16.87 0.10 11.92
CA GLU A 272 16.14 1.16 12.62
C GLU A 272 15.09 1.81 11.71
N LEU A 273 15.45 2.04 10.44
CA LEU A 273 14.56 2.64 9.46
C LEU A 273 13.35 1.75 9.14
N LEU A 274 13.53 0.45 8.89
CA LEU A 274 12.41 -0.47 8.67
C LEU A 274 11.49 -0.56 9.88
N LEU A 275 12.05 -0.55 11.09
CA LEU A 275 11.26 -0.52 12.32
C LEU A 275 10.41 0.75 12.43
N GLN A 276 11.01 1.91 12.13
CA GLN A 276 10.29 3.18 12.08
C GLN A 276 9.16 3.15 11.04
N GLN A 277 9.43 2.66 9.84
CA GLN A 277 8.45 2.56 8.76
C GLN A 277 7.30 1.63 9.13
N ALA A 278 7.57 0.46 9.69
CA ALA A 278 6.57 -0.50 10.12
C ALA A 278 5.63 0.07 11.19
N ARG A 279 6.19 0.83 12.15
CA ARG A 279 5.42 1.54 13.17
C ARG A 279 4.59 2.67 12.57
N SER A 280 5.14 3.38 11.58
CA SER A 280 4.41 4.43 10.86
C SER A 280 3.21 3.86 10.10
N MET A 281 3.38 2.71 9.43
CA MET A 281 2.30 1.99 8.77
C MET A 281 1.22 1.52 9.76
N ALA A 282 1.62 1.02 10.93
CA ALA A 282 0.69 0.60 11.99
C ALA A 282 -0.14 1.77 12.51
N LEU A 283 0.52 2.84 12.95
CA LEU A 283 -0.13 4.02 13.56
C LEU A 283 -0.87 4.90 12.57
N GLY A 284 -0.43 4.87 11.31
CA GLY A 284 -1.10 5.49 10.19
C GLY A 284 -2.40 4.80 9.80
N GLY A 285 -2.60 3.57 10.27
CA GLY A 285 -3.75 2.74 9.93
C GLY A 285 -3.68 2.22 8.50
N ALA A 286 -2.55 1.66 8.09
CA ALA A 286 -2.47 0.89 6.85
C ALA A 286 -3.34 -0.37 6.93
N ASP A 287 -3.82 -0.85 5.78
CA ASP A 287 -4.56 -2.11 5.66
C ASP A 287 -3.63 -3.29 5.42
N VAL A 288 -2.62 -3.07 4.58
CA VAL A 288 -1.56 -4.02 4.27
C VAL A 288 -0.24 -3.25 4.28
N ALA A 289 0.78 -3.79 4.92
CA ALA A 289 2.09 -3.18 5.03
C ALA A 289 3.12 -4.03 4.30
N PHE A 290 3.84 -3.46 3.33
CA PHE A 290 4.88 -4.14 2.58
C PHE A 290 6.25 -3.52 2.88
N LEU A 291 7.04 -4.20 3.72
CA LEU A 291 8.41 -3.81 4.03
C LEU A 291 9.37 -4.38 2.99
N THR A 292 10.30 -3.55 2.52
CA THR A 292 11.39 -4.03 1.67
C THR A 292 12.35 -4.87 2.50
N PRO A 293 13.01 -5.89 1.94
CA PRO A 293 14.17 -6.48 2.59
C PRO A 293 15.25 -5.42 2.84
N LEU A 294 16.04 -5.61 3.89
CA LEU A 294 17.07 -4.66 4.35
C LEU A 294 18.14 -4.27 3.34
N GLU A 295 18.31 -5.01 2.24
CA GLU A 295 19.28 -4.61 1.23
C GLU A 295 18.81 -3.40 0.40
N GLN A 296 19.77 -2.63 -0.11
CA GLN A 296 19.54 -1.50 -1.02
C GLN A 296 18.96 -1.94 -2.38
N VAL A 297 18.48 -0.97 -3.16
CA VAL A 297 17.73 -1.16 -4.41
C VAL A 297 18.35 -2.18 -5.39
N ASP A 298 19.68 -2.22 -5.49
CA ASP A 298 20.39 -3.02 -6.50
C ASP A 298 20.82 -4.42 -6.03
N ASP A 299 20.60 -4.76 -4.76
CA ASP A 299 21.04 -6.01 -4.17
C ASP A 299 19.94 -7.07 -4.18
N THR A 300 20.30 -8.32 -4.50
CA THR A 300 19.36 -9.45 -4.37
C THR A 300 19.16 -9.78 -2.89
N PRO A 301 17.92 -9.72 -2.37
CA PRO A 301 17.70 -9.90 -0.95
C PRO A 301 18.14 -11.25 -0.39
N THR A 302 18.97 -11.21 0.64
CA THR A 302 19.37 -12.40 1.38
C THR A 302 18.19 -12.98 2.14
N VAL A 303 18.30 -14.25 2.54
CA VAL A 303 17.31 -14.85 3.44
C VAL A 303 17.23 -14.08 4.76
N ARG A 304 18.37 -13.60 5.28
CA ARG A 304 18.45 -12.88 6.56
C ARG A 304 17.65 -11.58 6.52
N ALA A 305 17.79 -10.78 5.47
CA ALA A 305 17.10 -9.51 5.36
C ALA A 305 15.59 -9.65 5.17
N ARG A 306 15.18 -10.67 4.41
CA ARG A 306 13.75 -11.00 4.27
C ARG A 306 13.12 -11.44 5.58
N ASN A 307 13.84 -12.27 6.35
CA ASN A 307 13.38 -12.64 7.71
C ASN A 307 13.17 -11.40 8.56
N TYR A 308 14.15 -10.50 8.55
CA TYR A 308 14.09 -9.29 9.34
C TYR A 308 12.87 -8.44 8.97
N ALA A 309 12.56 -8.26 7.68
CA ALA A 309 11.36 -7.53 7.26
C ALA A 309 10.07 -8.15 7.83
N ILE A 310 9.93 -9.48 7.80
CA ILE A 310 8.75 -10.15 8.39
C ILE A 310 8.72 -10.02 9.92
N ASP A 311 9.87 -10.17 10.59
CA ASP A 311 9.97 -10.09 12.04
C ASP A 311 9.69 -8.68 12.56
N VAL A 312 10.08 -7.63 11.82
CA VAL A 312 9.81 -6.23 12.15
C VAL A 312 8.31 -5.93 12.25
N HIS A 313 7.46 -6.58 11.46
CA HIS A 313 6.03 -6.39 11.60
C HIS A 313 5.53 -6.74 13.01
N ARG A 314 6.17 -7.70 13.68
CA ARG A 314 5.81 -8.14 15.04
C ARG A 314 6.37 -7.25 16.15
N SER A 315 7.38 -6.43 15.87
CA SER A 315 8.06 -5.60 16.87
C SER A 315 7.42 -4.22 17.05
N GLN A 316 6.09 -4.20 17.19
CA GLN A 316 5.34 -2.98 17.49
C GLN A 316 5.70 -2.46 18.90
N GLY A 317 5.74 -1.13 19.04
CA GLY A 317 5.97 -0.47 20.33
C GLY A 317 4.86 -0.79 21.33
N SER A 318 5.11 -0.56 22.63
CA SER A 318 4.10 -0.78 23.66
C SER A 318 3.01 0.31 23.63
N ASP A 319 1.82 0.02 24.15
CA ASP A 319 0.72 0.99 24.24
C ASP A 319 1.13 2.31 24.94
N ALA A 320 2.07 2.23 25.90
CA ALA A 320 2.60 3.40 26.59
C ALA A 320 3.45 4.29 25.66
N ASP A 321 4.28 3.68 24.81
CA ASP A 321 5.08 4.39 23.81
C ASP A 321 4.17 5.10 22.80
N LEU A 322 3.08 4.42 22.40
CA LEU A 322 2.10 4.98 21.46
C LEU A 322 1.36 6.19 22.06
N GLN A 323 0.94 6.11 23.32
CA GLN A 323 0.28 7.23 24.00
C GLN A 323 1.19 8.44 24.15
N ALA A 324 2.49 8.22 24.35
CA ALA A 324 3.46 9.31 24.50
C ALA A 324 3.58 10.17 23.23
N VAL A 325 3.41 9.57 22.05
CA VAL A 325 3.52 10.26 20.75
C VAL A 325 2.19 10.75 20.18
N GLU A 326 1.05 10.23 20.67
CA GLU A 326 -0.26 10.47 20.06
C GLU A 326 -0.66 11.95 20.03
N THR A 327 -0.36 12.74 21.07
CA THR A 327 -0.68 14.18 21.10
C THR A 327 0.00 14.94 19.96
N GLN A 328 1.27 14.58 19.70
CA GLN A 328 2.05 15.18 18.63
C GLN A 328 1.56 14.71 17.25
N LEU A 329 1.31 13.41 17.09
CA LEU A 329 0.74 12.84 15.87
C LEU A 329 -0.61 13.46 15.54
N ALA A 330 -1.49 13.67 16.51
CA ALA A 330 -2.79 14.31 16.32
C ALA A 330 -2.64 15.76 15.83
N THR A 331 -1.69 16.52 16.39
CA THR A 331 -1.41 17.90 15.98
C THR A 331 -0.93 17.96 14.53
N VAL A 332 0.07 17.15 14.18
CA VAL A 332 0.63 17.08 12.83
C VAL A 332 -0.41 16.59 11.82
N THR A 333 -1.18 15.55 12.18
CA THR A 333 -2.27 15.02 11.34
C THR A 333 -3.33 16.08 11.06
N SER A 334 -3.76 16.84 12.08
CA SER A 334 -4.77 17.89 11.91
C SER A 334 -4.30 18.98 10.95
N ALA A 335 -3.06 19.46 11.13
CA ALA A 335 -2.51 20.49 10.26
C ALA A 335 -2.35 20.01 8.81
N LEU A 336 -1.84 18.78 8.61
CA LEU A 336 -1.72 18.19 7.28
C LEU A 336 -3.09 17.98 6.64
N THR A 337 -4.10 17.54 7.41
CA THR A 337 -5.47 17.35 6.92
C THR A 337 -6.09 18.64 6.41
N GLU A 338 -5.90 19.75 7.12
CA GLU A 338 -6.37 21.07 6.66
C GLU A 338 -5.67 21.51 5.38
N ALA A 339 -4.34 21.34 5.29
CA ALA A 339 -3.57 21.69 4.11
C ALA A 339 -3.97 20.87 2.88
N VAL A 340 -4.02 19.53 3.02
CA VAL A 340 -4.44 18.61 1.95
C VAL A 340 -5.85 18.94 1.46
N TRP A 341 -6.77 19.25 2.37
CA TRP A 341 -8.14 19.58 1.97
C TRP A 341 -8.20 20.87 1.16
N SER A 342 -7.48 21.91 1.59
CA SER A 342 -7.38 23.16 0.83
C SER A 342 -6.78 22.94 -0.56
N GLU A 343 -5.72 22.14 -0.66
CA GLU A 343 -5.06 21.83 -1.93
C GLU A 343 -5.96 20.99 -2.85
N TYR A 344 -6.65 19.98 -2.32
CA TYR A 344 -7.65 19.21 -3.06
C TYR A 344 -8.75 20.10 -3.64
N GLN A 345 -9.29 21.04 -2.85
CA GLN A 345 -10.31 21.98 -3.33
C GLN A 345 -9.77 22.88 -4.45
N SER A 346 -8.54 23.38 -4.31
CA SER A 346 -7.85 24.15 -5.35
C SER A 346 -7.71 23.34 -6.66
N LEU A 347 -7.31 22.07 -6.56
CA LEU A 347 -7.23 21.17 -7.72
C LEU A 347 -8.60 20.98 -8.39
N VAL A 348 -9.66 20.78 -7.60
CA VAL A 348 -11.04 20.64 -8.12
C VAL A 348 -11.48 21.91 -8.86
N GLU A 349 -11.19 23.10 -8.32
CA GLU A 349 -11.49 24.38 -8.97
C GLU A 349 -10.74 24.56 -10.30
N GLN A 350 -9.53 24.01 -10.41
CA GLN A 350 -8.71 24.03 -11.62
C GLN A 350 -9.10 22.98 -12.67
N GLY A 351 -10.16 22.19 -12.42
CA GLY A 351 -10.65 21.15 -13.34
C GLY A 351 -10.30 19.72 -12.94
N GLY A 352 -9.74 19.52 -11.75
CA GLY A 352 -9.41 18.22 -11.18
C GLY A 352 -8.11 17.63 -11.70
N PHE A 353 -7.90 16.35 -11.41
CA PHE A 353 -6.64 15.65 -11.68
C PHE A 353 -6.18 15.75 -13.14
N ALA A 354 -7.08 15.54 -14.12
CA ALA A 354 -6.71 15.50 -15.53
C ALA A 354 -6.02 16.79 -16.01
N THR A 355 -6.49 17.96 -15.57
CA THR A 355 -5.85 19.25 -15.88
C THR A 355 -4.54 19.45 -15.11
N ALA A 356 -4.46 18.94 -13.88
CA ALA A 356 -3.28 19.13 -13.02
C ALA A 356 -2.03 18.39 -13.51
N VAL A 357 -2.18 17.25 -14.20
CA VAL A 357 -1.06 16.49 -14.79
C VAL A 357 -0.72 16.87 -16.24
N GLU A 358 -1.46 17.78 -16.87
CA GLU A 358 -1.10 18.37 -18.18
C GLU A 358 -0.13 19.56 -18.06
N LEU A 359 0.16 20.01 -16.83
CA LEU A 359 1.15 21.05 -16.49
C LEU A 359 2.52 20.41 -16.18
#